data_AF-A0A6M8UQX0-F1
#
_entry.id   AF-A0A6M8UQX0-F1
#
_cell.length_a   1.000
_cell.length_b   1.000
_cell.length_c   1.000
_cell.angle_alpha   90.00
_cell.angle_beta   90.00
_cell.angle_gamma   90.00
#
_symmetry.space_group_name_H-M   'P 1'
#
loop_
_entity.id
_entity.type
_entity.pdbx_description
1 polymer ?
#
loop_
_entity_poly.entity_id
_entity_poly.type
_entity_poly.pdbx_seq_one_letter_code
_entity_poly.pdbx_strand_id
1 'polypeptide(L)'
;MAQISFRCPDEQRNAADLTARKAGYSSLQDYLGTIVTYMAQEGTLPVVISFKPIALTPDDAFQQAIIRFREVYLKLDNLLTNGLTIGEMTPLKELRGPIDDIQAAMNFQEQHHHLIEMAPGQLEELPGGHQFSRCREHFQLLAGHLRTAIRMVNMNKRPVSSRDREEMREALDDAARQINELQSMTSGDVSQESGRALFLLDACDVYRFARLATNLGEEWGIRRAWLNRMGIARRQAEEQFSRLGVQSDVGQMAALTTLMAQVCDRVTQALEKENSSLSAVSETLMEELNTSLMSLGSEIAPVQKI
;
A
#
# COMPACT_ATOMS: atom_id res chain seq x y z
N MET A 1 35.84 9.40 -19.84
CA MET A 1 34.63 10.25 -19.85
C MET A 1 33.49 9.41 -20.41
N ALA A 2 32.44 9.17 -19.63
CA ALA A 2 31.22 8.54 -20.12
C ALA A 2 30.26 9.65 -20.58
N GLN A 3 29.74 9.56 -21.81
CA GLN A 3 28.82 10.53 -22.35
C GLN A 3 27.43 9.89 -22.41
N ILE A 4 26.47 10.42 -21.64
CA ILE A 4 25.07 9.98 -21.72
C ILE A 4 24.43 10.69 -22.91
N SER A 5 24.19 9.97 -24.00
CA SER A 5 23.38 10.47 -25.12
C SER A 5 21.93 10.02 -24.92
N PHE A 6 20.99 10.97 -24.87
CA PHE A 6 19.57 10.68 -24.94
C PHE A 6 19.06 11.06 -26.34
N ARG A 7 18.15 10.25 -26.91
CA ARG A 7 17.38 10.62 -28.09
C ARG A 7 15.93 10.81 -27.67
N CYS A 8 15.44 12.04 -27.78
CA CYS A 8 14.08 12.41 -27.46
C CYS A 8 13.61 13.42 -28.54
N PRO A 9 12.32 13.41 -28.95
CA PRO A 9 11.79 14.40 -29.89
C PRO A 9 12.05 15.83 -29.41
N ASP A 10 12.28 16.75 -30.35
CA ASP A 10 12.72 18.12 -30.03
C ASP A 10 11.75 18.88 -29.11
N GLU A 11 10.44 18.63 -29.22
CA GLU A 11 9.43 19.23 -28.34
C GLU A 11 9.57 18.79 -26.87
N GLN A 12 9.81 17.50 -26.64
CA GLN A 12 9.99 16.95 -25.29
C GLN A 12 11.33 17.36 -24.70
N ARG A 13 12.36 17.48 -25.55
CA ARG A 13 13.66 18.02 -25.15
C ARG A 13 13.57 19.47 -24.69
N ASN A 14 12.85 20.31 -25.43
CA ASN A 14 12.67 21.72 -25.08
C ASN A 14 11.88 21.88 -23.77
N ALA A 15 10.84 21.06 -23.55
CA ALA A 15 10.10 21.03 -22.29
C ALA A 15 10.97 20.58 -21.10
N ALA A 16 11.84 19.59 -21.31
CA ALA A 16 12.78 19.12 -20.30
C ALA A 16 13.86 20.17 -19.98
N ASP A 17 14.40 20.86 -20.99
CA ASP A 17 15.34 21.99 -20.82
C ASP A 17 14.72 23.13 -20.00
N LEU A 18 13.46 23.47 -20.27
CA LEU A 18 12.72 24.48 -19.52
C LEU A 18 12.55 24.08 -18.04
N THR A 19 12.28 22.80 -17.79
CA THR A 19 12.11 22.25 -16.44
C THR A 19 13.43 22.24 -15.66
N ALA A 20 14.54 21.86 -16.32
CA ALA A 20 15.87 21.92 -15.73
C ALA A 20 16.26 23.36 -15.33
N ARG A 21 15.92 24.35 -16.17
CA ARG A 21 16.13 25.78 -15.86
C ARG A 21 15.29 26.26 -14.67
N LYS A 22 14.03 25.84 -14.57
CA LYS A 22 13.18 26.14 -13.41
C LYS A 22 13.73 25.56 -12.10
N ALA A 23 14.43 24.43 -12.18
CA ALA A 23 15.12 23.81 -11.05
C ALA A 23 16.51 24.43 -10.75
N GLY A 24 16.91 25.49 -11.46
CA GLY A 24 18.15 26.23 -11.20
C GLY A 24 19.37 25.77 -12.00
N TYR A 25 19.21 24.83 -12.94
CA TYR A 25 20.31 24.39 -13.82
C TYR A 25 20.39 25.22 -15.10
N SER A 26 21.59 25.39 -15.66
CA SER A 26 21.79 26.23 -16.86
C SER A 26 21.15 25.60 -18.11
N SER A 27 21.13 24.27 -18.16
CA SER A 27 20.50 23.46 -19.20
C SER A 27 20.25 22.03 -18.70
N LEU A 28 19.48 21.24 -19.44
CA LEU A 28 19.32 19.81 -19.23
C LEU A 28 20.66 19.07 -19.31
N GLN A 29 21.58 19.49 -20.17
CA GLN A 29 22.92 18.89 -20.27
C GLN A 29 23.75 19.15 -19.01
N ASP A 30 23.58 20.31 -18.39
CA ASP A 30 24.25 20.69 -17.14
C ASP A 30 23.74 19.84 -15.96
N TYR A 31 22.41 19.65 -15.89
CA TYR A 31 21.77 18.74 -14.94
C TYR A 31 22.26 17.28 -15.10
N LEU A 32 22.25 16.75 -16.34
CA LEU A 32 22.72 15.40 -16.62
C LEU A 32 24.23 15.24 -16.38
N GLY A 33 25.02 16.26 -16.69
CA GLY A 33 26.44 16.31 -16.38
C GLY A 33 26.71 16.20 -14.89
N THR A 34 25.91 16.90 -14.06
CA THR A 34 25.98 16.82 -12.60
C THR A 34 25.67 15.42 -12.08
N ILE A 35 24.68 14.73 -12.66
CA ILE A 35 24.37 13.33 -12.32
C ILE A 35 25.53 12.39 -12.68
N VAL A 36 26.15 12.55 -13.85
CA VAL A 36 27.29 11.74 -14.28
C VAL A 36 28.49 11.94 -13.35
N THR A 37 28.78 13.20 -12.98
CA THR A 37 29.86 13.52 -12.05
C THR A 37 29.60 12.91 -10.67
N TYR A 38 28.36 12.99 -10.18
CA TYR A 38 27.97 12.35 -8.92
C TYR A 38 28.14 10.83 -9.00
N MET A 39 27.64 10.17 -10.05
CA MET A 39 27.81 8.72 -10.24
C MET A 39 29.28 8.29 -10.30
N ALA A 40 30.13 9.10 -10.92
CA ALA A 40 31.56 8.84 -11.00
C ALA A 40 32.28 8.99 -9.64
N GLN A 41 31.76 9.84 -8.75
CA GLN A 41 32.33 10.10 -7.42
C GLN A 41 31.80 9.13 -6.37
N GLU A 42 30.49 8.88 -6.36
CA GLU A 42 29.77 8.15 -5.30
C GLU A 42 29.38 6.72 -5.71
N GLY A 43 29.64 6.31 -6.96
CA GLY A 43 29.34 4.98 -7.48
C GLY A 43 27.84 4.63 -7.54
N THR A 44 26.96 5.60 -7.27
CA THR A 44 25.51 5.41 -7.10
C THR A 44 24.74 6.50 -7.84
N LEU A 45 23.52 6.18 -8.31
CA LEU A 45 22.65 7.19 -8.94
C LEU A 45 22.03 8.07 -7.83
N PRO A 46 22.17 9.41 -7.89
CA PRO A 46 21.61 10.32 -6.87
C PRO A 46 20.08 10.37 -6.90
N VAL A 47 19.45 9.90 -7.99
CA VAL A 47 18.01 9.81 -8.13
C VAL A 47 17.68 8.47 -8.78
N VAL A 48 17.10 7.55 -8.00
CA VAL A 48 16.37 6.44 -8.58
C VAL A 48 15.09 7.05 -9.17
N ILE A 49 15.09 7.34 -10.48
CA ILE A 49 13.82 7.46 -11.21
C ILE A 49 13.25 6.06 -11.22
N SER A 50 12.54 5.71 -10.14
CA SER A 50 11.69 4.55 -10.15
C SER A 50 10.56 4.92 -11.11
N PHE A 51 10.61 4.36 -12.32
CA PHE A 51 9.38 4.14 -13.06
C PHE A 51 8.55 3.23 -12.17
N LYS A 52 7.67 3.81 -11.34
CA LYS A 52 6.63 3.05 -10.67
C LYS A 52 5.86 2.38 -11.83
N PRO A 53 5.85 1.04 -11.94
CA PRO A 53 5.31 0.35 -13.12
C PRO A 53 3.79 0.51 -13.27
N ILE A 54 3.15 1.34 -12.43
CA ILE A 54 1.72 1.39 -12.22
C ILE A 54 1.36 2.87 -12.02
N ALA A 55 0.72 3.47 -13.03
CA ALA A 55 0.17 4.81 -12.94
C ALA A 55 -1.14 4.77 -12.17
N LEU A 56 -1.07 4.58 -10.85
CA LEU A 56 -2.23 4.76 -9.98
C LEU A 56 -2.73 6.20 -10.14
N THR A 57 -3.97 6.39 -10.60
CA THR A 57 -4.53 7.73 -10.79
C THR A 57 -4.82 8.37 -9.41
N PRO A 58 -4.86 9.72 -9.31
CA PRO A 58 -5.29 10.40 -8.10
C PRO A 58 -6.63 9.89 -7.54
N ASP A 59 -7.64 9.70 -8.39
CA ASP A 59 -8.95 9.20 -7.99
C ASP A 59 -8.88 7.75 -7.49
N ASP A 60 -8.15 6.87 -8.17
CA ASP A 60 -7.98 5.49 -7.72
C ASP A 60 -7.22 5.41 -6.39
N ALA A 61 -6.19 6.24 -6.20
CA ALA A 61 -5.45 6.32 -4.95
C ALA A 61 -6.34 6.79 -3.79
N PHE A 62 -7.17 7.80 -4.04
CA PHE A 62 -8.12 8.32 -3.06
C PHE A 62 -9.18 7.29 -2.68
N GLN A 63 -9.82 6.68 -3.67
CA GLN A 63 -10.83 5.64 -3.44
C GLN A 63 -10.25 4.42 -2.74
N GLN A 64 -9.04 3.99 -3.13
CA GLN A 64 -8.39 2.86 -2.49
C GLN A 64 -8.09 3.15 -1.01
N ALA A 65 -7.68 4.37 -0.68
CA ALA A 65 -7.48 4.77 0.71
C ALA A 65 -8.79 4.65 1.51
N ILE A 66 -9.92 5.14 0.96
CA ILE A 66 -11.25 5.03 1.58
C ILE A 66 -11.61 3.55 1.81
N ILE A 67 -11.44 2.73 0.77
CA ILE A 67 -11.80 1.33 0.80
C ILE A 67 -11.00 0.56 1.86
N ARG A 68 -9.68 0.79 1.98
CA ARG A 68 -8.85 0.12 3.00
C ARG A 68 -9.33 0.46 4.42
N PHE A 69 -9.71 1.71 4.69
CA PHE A 69 -10.31 2.06 6.00
C PHE A 69 -11.72 1.47 6.18
N ARG A 70 -12.53 1.41 5.12
CA ARG A 70 -13.86 0.81 5.16
C ARG A 70 -13.82 -0.68 5.49
N GLU A 71 -12.82 -1.42 5.02
CA GLU A 71 -12.64 -2.83 5.39
C GLU A 71 -12.34 -3.02 6.86
N VAL A 72 -11.48 -2.17 7.43
CA VAL A 72 -11.23 -2.17 8.87
C VAL A 72 -12.54 -1.95 9.61
N TYR A 73 -13.31 -0.93 9.21
CA TYR A 73 -14.62 -0.64 9.78
C TYR A 73 -15.53 -1.88 9.75
N LEU A 74 -15.68 -2.54 8.59
CA LEU A 74 -16.52 -3.72 8.45
C LEU A 74 -16.07 -4.89 9.32
N LYS A 75 -14.75 -5.11 9.47
CA LYS A 75 -14.20 -6.13 10.36
C LYS A 75 -14.51 -5.83 11.82
N LEU A 76 -14.38 -4.57 12.24
CA LEU A 76 -14.69 -4.14 13.61
C LEU A 76 -16.20 -4.17 13.90
N ASP A 77 -17.03 -3.79 12.94
CA ASP A 77 -18.49 -3.86 13.06
C ASP A 77 -18.98 -5.32 13.16
N ASN A 78 -18.40 -6.22 12.35
CA ASN A 78 -18.65 -7.65 12.45
C ASN A 78 -18.22 -8.21 13.81
N LEU A 79 -17.03 -7.81 14.30
CA LEU A 79 -16.57 -8.18 15.64
C LEU A 79 -17.53 -7.67 16.73
N LEU A 80 -17.98 -6.42 16.63
CA LEU A 80 -18.94 -5.85 17.58
C LEU A 80 -20.28 -6.59 17.57
N THR A 81 -20.76 -6.98 16.38
CA THR A 81 -22.08 -7.60 16.21
C THR A 81 -22.07 -9.07 16.59
N ASN A 82 -21.06 -9.82 16.13
CA ASN A 82 -21.05 -11.28 16.18
C ASN A 82 -19.96 -11.88 17.07
N GLY A 83 -18.87 -11.16 17.33
CA GLY A 83 -17.71 -11.70 18.08
C GLY A 83 -17.59 -11.22 19.54
N LEU A 84 -18.23 -10.10 19.90
CA LEU A 84 -18.16 -9.52 21.24
C LEU A 84 -19.40 -9.86 22.08
N THR A 85 -19.29 -10.91 22.89
CA THR A 85 -20.31 -11.28 23.88
C THR A 85 -20.10 -10.55 25.21
N ILE A 86 -21.17 -10.02 25.79
CA ILE A 86 -21.13 -9.38 27.11
C ILE A 86 -20.86 -10.45 28.17
N GLY A 87 -19.94 -10.17 29.10
CA GLY A 87 -19.55 -11.09 30.16
C GLY A 87 -18.48 -12.11 29.75
N GLU A 88 -18.06 -12.13 28.48
CA GLU A 88 -16.92 -12.91 28.00
C GLU A 88 -15.66 -12.04 27.87
N MET A 89 -14.50 -12.69 27.83
CA MET A 89 -13.24 -12.01 27.55
C MET A 89 -13.17 -11.61 26.08
N THR A 90 -12.59 -10.45 25.80
CA THR A 90 -12.36 -9.99 24.44
C THR A 90 -11.54 -11.02 23.64
N PRO A 91 -11.95 -11.40 22.42
CA PRO A 91 -11.17 -12.27 21.55
C PRO A 91 -9.97 -11.50 20.96
N LEU A 92 -8.89 -11.37 21.73
CA LEU A 92 -7.70 -10.58 21.35
C LEU A 92 -7.06 -11.02 20.02
N LYS A 93 -7.20 -12.30 19.65
CA LYS A 93 -6.72 -12.81 18.36
C LYS A 93 -7.47 -12.18 17.19
N GLU A 94 -8.78 -11.95 17.34
CA GLU A 94 -9.62 -11.36 16.31
C GLU A 94 -9.41 -9.85 16.19
N LEU A 95 -9.00 -9.18 17.28
CA LEU A 95 -8.63 -7.76 17.26
C LEU A 95 -7.29 -7.48 16.57
N ARG A 96 -6.39 -8.46 16.50
CA ARG A 96 -5.05 -8.24 15.93
C ARG A 96 -5.10 -7.88 14.44
N GLY A 97 -5.98 -8.53 13.67
CA GLY A 97 -6.17 -8.25 12.25
C GLY A 97 -6.52 -6.78 11.98
N PRO A 98 -7.62 -6.25 12.56
CA PRO A 98 -7.99 -4.85 12.45
C PRO A 98 -6.92 -3.86 12.89
N ILE A 99 -6.14 -4.15 13.95
CA ILE A 99 -5.02 -3.28 14.38
C ILE A 99 -3.99 -3.15 13.26
N ASP A 100 -3.57 -4.28 12.69
CA ASP A 100 -2.58 -4.31 11.61
C ASP A 100 -3.14 -3.64 10.34
N ASP A 101 -4.43 -3.84 10.05
CA ASP A 101 -5.09 -3.27 8.87
C ASP A 101 -5.26 -1.73 8.97
N ILE A 102 -5.51 -1.17 10.17
CA ILE A 102 -5.47 0.30 10.38
C ILE A 102 -4.10 0.85 10.03
N GLN A 103 -3.03 0.18 10.50
CA GLN A 103 -1.68 0.63 10.23
C GLN A 103 -1.35 0.52 8.73
N ALA A 104 -1.81 -0.55 8.07
CA ALA A 104 -1.65 -0.71 6.63
C ALA A 104 -2.36 0.40 5.84
N ALA A 105 -3.61 0.73 6.21
CA ALA A 105 -4.38 1.81 5.58
C ALA A 105 -3.70 3.18 5.76
N MET A 106 -3.17 3.46 6.96
CA MET A 106 -2.40 4.68 7.22
C MET A 106 -1.10 4.75 6.42
N ASN A 107 -0.33 3.66 6.37
CA ASN A 107 0.90 3.62 5.58
C ASN A 107 0.61 3.85 4.09
N PHE A 108 -0.48 3.27 3.57
CA PHE A 108 -0.92 3.49 2.19
C PHE A 108 -1.26 4.96 1.95
N GLN A 109 -2.03 5.59 2.85
CA GLN A 109 -2.39 7.00 2.78
C GLN A 109 -1.17 7.91 2.82
N GLU A 110 -0.19 7.64 3.68
CA GLU A 110 1.05 8.40 3.76
C GLU A 110 1.90 8.24 2.50
N GLN A 111 2.07 7.01 2.00
CA GLN A 111 2.85 6.71 0.80
C GLN A 111 2.27 7.35 -0.47
N HIS A 112 0.94 7.47 -0.55
CA HIS A 112 0.22 8.01 -1.70
C HIS A 112 -0.40 9.39 -1.44
N HIS A 113 0.04 10.08 -0.38
CA HIS A 113 -0.54 11.34 0.08
C HIS A 113 -0.68 12.39 -1.04
N HIS A 114 0.37 12.56 -1.85
CA HIS A 114 0.36 13.49 -2.99
C HIS A 114 -0.70 13.15 -4.06
N LEU A 115 -0.92 11.87 -4.38
CA LEU A 115 -1.95 11.46 -5.33
C LEU A 115 -3.34 11.67 -4.75
N ILE A 116 -3.50 11.32 -3.47
CA ILE A 116 -4.75 11.48 -2.75
C ILE A 116 -5.14 12.96 -2.73
N GLU A 117 -4.27 13.87 -2.31
CA GLU A 117 -4.59 15.30 -2.25
C GLU A 117 -4.90 15.92 -3.61
N MET A 118 -4.41 15.34 -4.70
CA MET A 118 -4.66 15.78 -6.08
C MET A 118 -5.93 15.20 -6.71
N ALA A 119 -6.68 14.35 -6.01
CA ALA A 119 -7.88 13.73 -6.56
C ALA A 119 -8.96 14.79 -6.85
N PRO A 120 -9.43 14.94 -8.10
CA PRO A 120 -10.37 15.99 -8.51
C PRO A 120 -11.60 16.13 -7.60
N GLY A 121 -12.17 15.01 -7.13
CA GLY A 121 -13.40 15.01 -6.35
C GLY A 121 -13.30 15.63 -4.96
N GLN A 122 -12.08 15.84 -4.43
CA GLN A 122 -11.84 16.44 -3.12
C GLN A 122 -11.15 17.82 -3.20
N LEU A 123 -10.89 18.34 -4.39
CA LEU A 123 -10.32 19.66 -4.57
C LEU A 123 -11.40 20.73 -4.43
N GLU A 124 -11.22 21.64 -3.47
CA GLU A 124 -12.06 22.82 -3.28
C GLU A 124 -11.30 24.08 -3.71
N GLU A 125 -11.92 24.89 -4.56
CA GLU A 125 -11.37 26.18 -4.96
C GLU A 125 -11.79 27.26 -3.96
N LEU A 126 -10.82 27.80 -3.24
CA LEU A 126 -11.05 28.91 -2.31
C LEU A 126 -11.04 30.26 -3.05
N PRO A 127 -11.68 31.30 -2.47
CA PRO A 127 -11.63 32.65 -3.00
C PRO A 127 -10.19 33.10 -3.22
N GLY A 128 -9.81 33.36 -4.48
CA GLY A 128 -8.42 33.65 -4.87
C GLY A 128 -7.78 32.64 -5.83
N GLY A 129 -8.50 31.57 -6.20
CA GLY A 129 -8.05 30.63 -7.25
C GLY A 129 -7.09 29.54 -6.75
N HIS A 130 -6.97 29.37 -5.43
CA HIS A 130 -6.16 28.31 -4.82
C HIS A 130 -7.02 27.07 -4.59
N GLN A 131 -6.51 25.90 -4.97
CA GLN A 131 -7.18 24.62 -4.75
C GLN A 131 -6.61 23.93 -3.49
N PHE A 132 -7.50 23.42 -2.64
CA PHE A 132 -7.14 22.71 -1.41
C PHE A 132 -7.86 21.35 -1.33
N SER A 133 -7.17 20.35 -0.79
CA SER A 133 -7.76 19.04 -0.48
C SER A 133 -8.69 19.14 0.72
N ARG A 134 -9.94 18.70 0.54
CA ARG A 134 -10.94 18.55 1.62
C ARG A 134 -10.64 17.36 2.53
N CYS A 135 -9.94 16.32 2.04
CA CYS A 135 -9.82 15.04 2.74
C CYS A 135 -8.76 14.99 3.85
N ARG A 136 -7.93 16.04 3.99
CA ARG A 136 -6.70 16.01 4.80
C ARG A 136 -6.94 15.63 6.25
N GLU A 137 -8.01 16.13 6.84
CA GLU A 137 -8.37 15.85 8.25
C GLU A 137 -9.20 14.57 8.39
N HIS A 138 -10.04 14.25 7.39
CA HIS A 138 -10.97 13.12 7.42
C HIS A 138 -10.26 11.77 7.59
N PHE A 139 -9.15 11.51 6.88
CA PHE A 139 -8.39 10.25 7.05
C PHE A 139 -7.74 10.11 8.43
N GLN A 140 -7.26 11.22 9.00
CA GLN A 140 -6.65 11.22 10.34
C GLN A 140 -7.70 10.97 11.42
N LEU A 141 -8.85 11.63 11.32
CA LEU A 141 -9.99 11.42 12.21
C LEU A 141 -10.51 9.99 12.10
N LEU A 142 -10.68 9.47 10.89
CA LEU A 142 -11.11 8.09 10.63
C LEU A 142 -10.20 7.06 11.31
N ALA A 143 -8.88 7.20 11.14
CA ALA A 143 -7.92 6.34 11.83
C ALA A 143 -8.04 6.47 13.37
N GLY A 144 -8.26 7.68 13.88
CA GLY A 144 -8.48 7.95 15.29
C GLY A 144 -9.72 7.28 15.86
N HIS A 145 -10.85 7.35 15.16
CA HIS A 145 -12.11 6.70 15.54
C HIS A 145 -11.99 5.18 15.55
N LEU A 146 -11.39 4.58 14.51
CA LEU A 146 -11.19 3.13 14.43
C LEU A 146 -10.25 2.60 15.53
N ARG A 147 -9.19 3.35 15.86
CA ARG A 147 -8.31 3.03 17.01
C ARG A 147 -9.04 3.16 18.34
N THR A 148 -9.92 4.15 18.46
CA THR A 148 -10.75 4.35 19.64
C THR A 148 -11.71 3.18 19.84
N ALA A 149 -12.37 2.73 18.78
CA ALA A 149 -13.23 1.55 18.80
C ALA A 149 -12.50 0.31 19.33
N ILE A 150 -11.28 0.05 18.83
CA ILE A 150 -10.43 -1.05 19.33
C ILE A 150 -10.10 -0.86 20.82
N ARG A 151 -9.73 0.35 21.24
CA ARG A 151 -9.34 0.65 22.62
C ARG A 151 -10.45 0.35 23.62
N MET A 152 -11.72 0.57 23.26
CA MET A 152 -12.86 0.32 24.15
C MET A 152 -13.00 -1.16 24.53
N VAL A 153 -12.62 -2.06 23.62
CA VAL A 153 -12.79 -3.50 23.81
C VAL A 153 -11.48 -4.25 24.02
N ASN A 154 -10.32 -3.64 23.80
CA ASN A 154 -9.00 -4.26 24.00
C ASN A 154 -8.64 -4.38 25.50
N MET A 155 -9.31 -5.30 26.19
CA MET A 155 -9.19 -5.54 27.62
C MET A 155 -8.59 -6.92 27.89
N ASN A 156 -7.43 -6.96 28.56
CA ASN A 156 -6.72 -8.22 28.83
C ASN A 156 -7.08 -8.86 30.17
N LYS A 157 -7.84 -8.17 31.04
CA LYS A 157 -8.02 -8.57 32.45
C LYS A 157 -9.44 -8.50 32.99
N ARG A 158 -10.42 -8.13 32.15
CA ARG A 158 -11.83 -8.11 32.55
C ARG A 158 -12.73 -8.49 31.37
N PRO A 159 -13.90 -9.08 31.65
CA PRO A 159 -14.89 -9.32 30.61
C PRO A 159 -15.43 -8.02 30.01
N VAL A 160 -15.94 -8.15 28.79
CA VAL A 160 -16.62 -7.08 28.04
C VAL A 160 -17.91 -6.70 28.76
N SER A 161 -18.09 -5.41 29.03
CA SER A 161 -19.32 -4.86 29.59
C SER A 161 -20.22 -4.30 28.50
N SER A 162 -21.51 -4.08 28.81
CA SER A 162 -22.44 -3.41 27.90
C SER A 162 -21.95 -2.03 27.50
N ARG A 163 -21.32 -1.30 28.44
CA ARG A 163 -20.75 0.03 28.21
C ARG A 163 -19.61 0.00 27.20
N ASP A 164 -18.74 -1.00 27.25
CA ASP A 164 -17.63 -1.11 26.29
C ASP A 164 -18.13 -1.32 24.85
N ARG A 165 -19.21 -2.10 24.68
CA ARG A 165 -19.84 -2.30 23.38
C ARG A 165 -20.53 -1.03 22.88
N GLU A 166 -21.15 -0.27 23.78
CA GLU A 166 -21.78 1.01 23.45
C GLU A 166 -20.73 2.05 23.04
N GLU A 167 -19.66 2.23 23.81
CA GLU A 167 -18.56 3.15 23.48
C GLU A 167 -17.83 2.72 22.19
N MET A 168 -17.69 1.42 21.93
CA MET A 168 -17.17 0.93 20.65
C MET A 168 -18.12 1.27 19.50
N ARG A 169 -19.43 1.14 19.68
CA ARG A 169 -20.43 1.49 18.66
C ARG A 169 -20.39 2.97 18.33
N GLU A 170 -20.36 3.85 19.33
CA GLU A 170 -20.25 5.30 19.10
C GLU A 170 -19.01 5.65 18.27
N ALA A 171 -17.86 5.06 18.59
CA ALA A 171 -16.64 5.27 17.82
C ALA A 171 -16.73 4.72 16.38
N LEU A 172 -17.47 3.63 16.15
CA LEU A 172 -17.73 3.11 14.80
C LEU A 172 -18.71 3.99 14.03
N ASP A 173 -19.73 4.54 14.68
CA ASP A 173 -20.67 5.49 14.06
C ASP A 173 -19.93 6.76 13.60
N ASP A 174 -18.99 7.26 14.41
CA ASP A 174 -18.10 8.35 14.02
C ASP A 174 -17.24 7.99 12.79
N ALA A 175 -16.62 6.81 12.79
CA ALA A 175 -15.84 6.33 11.65
C ALA A 175 -16.70 6.19 10.38
N ALA A 176 -17.93 5.68 10.50
CA ALA A 176 -18.87 5.57 9.40
C ALA A 176 -19.24 6.94 8.82
N ARG A 177 -19.42 7.97 9.67
CA ARG A 177 -19.63 9.35 9.21
C ARG A 177 -18.46 9.85 8.35
N GLN A 178 -17.23 9.66 8.82
CA GLN A 178 -16.04 10.05 8.07
C GLN A 178 -15.90 9.27 6.74
N ILE A 179 -16.20 7.97 6.73
CA ILE A 179 -16.20 7.16 5.49
C ILE A 179 -17.24 7.69 4.51
N ASN A 180 -18.46 8.00 4.97
CA ASN A 180 -19.53 8.50 4.11
C ASN A 180 -19.21 9.88 3.54
N GLU A 181 -18.61 10.77 4.34
CA GLU A 181 -18.11 12.07 3.88
C GLU A 181 -17.06 11.91 2.79
N LEU A 182 -16.04 11.07 3.02
CA LEU A 182 -15.01 10.77 2.02
C LEU A 182 -15.59 10.15 0.75
N GLN A 183 -16.50 9.20 0.88
CA GLN A 183 -17.14 8.53 -0.26
C GLN A 183 -17.99 9.52 -1.07
N SER A 184 -18.63 10.51 -0.44
CA SER A 184 -19.40 11.55 -1.15
C SER A 184 -18.53 12.43 -2.06
N MET A 185 -17.21 12.45 -1.82
CA MET A 185 -16.22 13.18 -2.64
C MET A 185 -15.72 12.35 -3.83
N THR A 186 -16.15 11.09 -3.97
CA THR A 186 -15.71 10.22 -5.07
C THR A 186 -16.67 10.29 -6.25
N SER A 187 -16.11 10.30 -7.47
CA SER A 187 -16.84 10.42 -8.74
C SER A 187 -17.15 9.07 -9.41
N GLY A 188 -16.67 7.94 -8.86
CA GLY A 188 -16.84 6.61 -9.44
C GLY A 188 -16.30 5.48 -8.55
N ASP A 189 -16.24 4.27 -9.10
CA ASP A 189 -15.60 3.09 -8.49
C ASP A 189 -14.14 2.93 -8.95
N VAL A 190 -13.33 2.20 -8.17
CA VAL A 190 -11.91 1.97 -8.51
C VAL A 190 -11.85 1.21 -9.81
N SER A 191 -11.06 1.71 -10.77
CA SER A 191 -10.92 1.03 -12.05
C SER A 191 -10.33 -0.37 -11.86
N GLN A 192 -10.80 -1.34 -12.65
CA GLN A 192 -10.29 -2.72 -12.56
C GLN A 192 -8.79 -2.79 -12.87
N GLU A 193 -8.29 -1.92 -13.74
CA GLU A 193 -6.86 -1.78 -14.03
C GLU A 193 -6.08 -1.32 -12.79
N SER A 194 -6.58 -0.33 -12.06
CA SER A 194 -5.98 0.09 -10.78
C SER A 194 -6.08 -0.99 -9.71
N GLY A 195 -7.17 -1.76 -9.66
CA GLY A 195 -7.27 -2.94 -8.79
C GLY A 195 -6.22 -4.00 -9.10
N ARG A 196 -6.01 -4.33 -10.38
CA ARG A 196 -4.96 -5.25 -10.85
C ARG A 196 -3.57 -4.74 -10.49
N ALA A 197 -3.36 -3.45 -10.62
CA ALA A 197 -2.08 -2.83 -10.35
C ALA A 197 -1.79 -2.79 -8.83
N LEU A 198 -2.77 -2.43 -8.01
CA LEU A 198 -2.67 -2.51 -6.55
C LEU A 198 -2.40 -3.93 -6.06
N PHE A 199 -3.06 -4.93 -6.66
CA PHE A 199 -2.76 -6.34 -6.40
C PHE A 199 -1.29 -6.67 -6.67
N LEU A 200 -0.74 -6.27 -7.82
CA LEU A 200 0.67 -6.51 -8.13
C LEU A 200 1.63 -5.73 -7.22
N LEU A 201 1.27 -4.52 -6.77
CA LEU A 201 2.07 -3.78 -5.79
C LEU A 201 2.14 -4.52 -4.46
N ASP A 202 0.98 -4.94 -3.94
CA ASP A 202 0.92 -5.70 -2.69
C ASP A 202 1.65 -7.06 -2.83
N ALA A 203 1.59 -7.70 -4.00
CA ALA A 203 2.32 -8.93 -4.30
C ALA A 203 3.85 -8.74 -4.42
N CYS A 204 4.29 -7.62 -5.02
CA CYS A 204 5.71 -7.22 -5.01
C CYS A 204 6.20 -6.99 -3.58
N ASP A 205 5.36 -6.38 -2.74
CA ASP A 205 5.67 -6.13 -1.34
C ASP A 205 5.79 -7.44 -0.54
N VAL A 206 4.96 -8.45 -0.82
CA VAL A 206 5.12 -9.82 -0.28
C VAL A 206 6.51 -10.36 -0.61
N TYR A 207 6.91 -10.34 -1.88
CA TYR A 207 8.22 -10.84 -2.30
C TYR A 207 9.37 -10.07 -1.62
N ARG A 208 9.29 -8.73 -1.60
CA ARG A 208 10.32 -7.88 -0.97
C ARG A 208 10.45 -8.17 0.52
N PHE A 209 9.32 -8.25 1.24
CA PHE A 209 9.35 -8.52 2.66
C PHE A 209 9.76 -9.96 2.98
N ALA A 210 9.42 -10.93 2.14
CA ALA A 210 9.94 -12.29 2.24
C ALA A 210 11.47 -12.31 2.14
N ARG A 211 12.07 -11.62 1.15
CA ARG A 211 13.53 -11.49 1.01
C ARG A 211 14.19 -10.84 2.23
N LEU A 212 13.60 -9.76 2.74
CA LEU A 212 14.11 -9.05 3.92
C LEU A 212 13.99 -9.90 5.19
N ALA A 213 12.90 -10.64 5.35
CA ALA A 213 12.68 -11.54 6.48
C ALA A 213 13.68 -12.71 6.50
N THR A 214 14.18 -13.12 5.33
CA THR A 214 15.13 -14.24 5.18
C THR A 214 16.59 -13.79 5.13
N ASN A 215 16.86 -12.49 5.26
CA ASN A 215 18.23 -11.97 5.30
C ASN A 215 18.93 -12.40 6.59
N LEU A 216 19.99 -13.20 6.47
CA LEU A 216 20.76 -13.73 7.61
C LEU A 216 21.58 -12.67 8.35
N GLY A 217 21.81 -11.51 7.72
CA GLY A 217 22.55 -10.39 8.33
C GLY A 217 21.73 -9.54 9.30
N GLU A 218 20.42 -9.74 9.35
CA GLU A 218 19.50 -8.94 10.17
C GLU A 218 19.17 -9.63 11.51
N GLU A 219 18.99 -8.84 12.56
CA GLU A 219 18.58 -9.35 13.86
C GLU A 219 17.21 -10.04 13.80
N TRP A 220 17.00 -11.06 14.63
CA TRP A 220 15.74 -11.83 14.64
C TRP A 220 14.50 -10.95 14.81
N GLY A 221 14.57 -9.90 15.64
CA GLY A 221 13.47 -8.96 15.85
C GLY A 221 13.08 -8.21 14.56
N ILE A 222 14.08 -7.79 13.77
CA ILE A 222 13.89 -7.11 12.49
C ILE A 222 13.30 -8.08 11.46
N ARG A 223 13.84 -9.30 11.37
CA ARG A 223 13.33 -10.35 10.48
C ARG A 223 11.87 -10.71 10.80
N ARG A 224 11.51 -10.78 12.07
CA ARG A 224 10.13 -11.00 12.52
C ARG A 224 9.21 -9.82 12.16
N ALA A 225 9.71 -8.59 12.21
CA ALA A 225 8.94 -7.43 11.77
C ALA A 225 8.66 -7.49 10.25
N TRP A 226 9.64 -7.92 9.44
CA TRP A 226 9.44 -8.16 8.01
C TRP A 226 8.45 -9.29 7.74
N LEU A 227 8.51 -10.37 8.50
CA LEU A 227 7.52 -11.46 8.42
C LEU A 227 6.09 -10.96 8.67
N ASN A 228 5.88 -10.12 9.69
CA ASN A 228 4.57 -9.53 9.95
C ASN A 228 4.10 -8.65 8.77
N ARG A 229 5.00 -7.81 8.23
CA ARG A 229 4.69 -6.94 7.06
C ARG A 229 4.36 -7.76 5.81
N MET A 230 5.07 -8.87 5.58
CA MET A 230 4.77 -9.82 4.51
C MET A 230 3.36 -10.40 4.66
N GLY A 231 2.96 -10.80 5.86
CA GLY A 231 1.60 -11.29 6.14
C GLY A 231 0.52 -10.24 5.86
N ILE A 232 0.77 -8.98 6.20
CA ILE A 232 -0.13 -7.85 5.90
C ILE A 232 -0.24 -7.63 4.39
N ALA A 233 0.88 -7.56 3.68
CA ALA A 233 0.90 -7.37 2.23
C ALA A 233 0.16 -8.49 1.49
N ARG A 234 0.35 -9.75 1.93
CA ARG A 234 -0.37 -10.90 1.38
C ARG A 234 -1.88 -10.75 1.56
N ARG A 235 -2.34 -10.40 2.76
CA ARG A 235 -3.77 -10.21 3.04
C ARG A 235 -4.36 -9.10 2.16
N GLN A 236 -3.65 -7.99 2.00
CA GLN A 236 -4.08 -6.88 1.16
C GLN A 236 -4.16 -7.28 -0.32
N ALA A 237 -3.21 -8.08 -0.82
CA ALA A 237 -3.27 -8.64 -2.17
C ALA A 237 -4.46 -9.59 -2.33
N GLU A 238 -4.72 -10.49 -1.38
CA GLU A 238 -5.89 -11.38 -1.40
C GLU A 238 -7.21 -10.59 -1.40
N GLU A 239 -7.29 -9.51 -0.62
CA GLU A 239 -8.43 -8.58 -0.60
C GLU A 239 -8.61 -7.87 -1.94
N GLN A 240 -7.53 -7.37 -2.57
CA GLN A 240 -7.61 -6.79 -3.92
C GLN A 240 -8.09 -7.81 -4.95
N PHE A 241 -7.51 -9.01 -4.92
CA PHE A 241 -7.87 -10.08 -5.84
C PHE A 241 -9.35 -10.46 -5.73
N SER A 242 -9.88 -10.55 -4.51
CA SER A 242 -11.29 -10.89 -4.27
C SER A 242 -12.28 -9.90 -4.92
N ARG A 243 -11.86 -8.65 -5.13
CA ARG A 243 -12.68 -7.60 -5.76
C ARG A 243 -12.63 -7.59 -7.27
N LEU A 244 -11.60 -8.18 -7.88
CA LEU A 244 -11.42 -8.22 -9.34
C LEU A 244 -12.48 -9.09 -10.04
N GLY A 245 -13.21 -9.93 -9.30
CA GLY A 245 -14.32 -10.74 -9.82
C GLY A 245 -13.87 -11.91 -10.71
N VAL A 246 -14.74 -12.37 -11.61
CA VAL A 246 -14.49 -13.53 -12.50
C VAL A 246 -14.18 -13.04 -13.92
N GLN A 247 -12.91 -13.05 -14.31
CA GLN A 247 -12.44 -12.75 -15.68
C GLN A 247 -11.38 -13.76 -16.14
N SER A 248 -11.10 -13.81 -17.45
CA SER A 248 -10.14 -14.75 -18.06
C SER A 248 -8.69 -14.58 -17.58
N ASP A 249 -8.26 -13.36 -17.26
CA ASP A 249 -6.90 -13.05 -16.77
C ASP A 249 -6.71 -13.35 -15.27
N VAL A 250 -7.81 -13.65 -14.56
CA VAL A 250 -7.81 -13.98 -13.12
C VAL A 250 -7.02 -15.27 -12.87
N GLY A 251 -6.86 -16.15 -13.86
CA GLY A 251 -6.12 -17.41 -13.72
C GLY A 251 -4.66 -17.21 -13.31
N GLN A 252 -3.95 -16.25 -13.92
CA GLN A 252 -2.56 -15.97 -13.58
C GLN A 252 -2.44 -15.28 -12.20
N MET A 253 -3.36 -14.37 -11.87
CA MET A 253 -3.40 -13.74 -10.55
C MET A 253 -3.79 -14.74 -9.44
N ALA A 254 -4.67 -15.70 -9.72
CA ALA A 254 -5.04 -16.79 -8.81
C ALA A 254 -3.86 -17.75 -8.56
N ALA A 255 -3.08 -18.02 -9.60
CA ALA A 255 -1.82 -18.77 -9.46
C ALA A 255 -0.85 -17.97 -8.57
N LEU A 256 -0.74 -16.65 -8.78
CA LEU A 256 0.10 -15.77 -7.98
C LEU A 256 -0.34 -15.72 -6.51
N THR A 257 -1.64 -15.65 -6.20
CA THR A 257 -2.15 -15.73 -4.81
C THR A 257 -1.76 -17.03 -4.14
N THR A 258 -1.85 -18.15 -4.87
CA THR A 258 -1.45 -19.47 -4.36
C THR A 258 0.05 -19.52 -4.10
N LEU A 259 0.86 -18.99 -5.01
CA LEU A 259 2.32 -18.96 -4.90
C LEU A 259 2.78 -18.06 -3.74
N MET A 260 2.16 -16.89 -3.57
CA MET A 260 2.39 -16.01 -2.41
C MET A 260 2.07 -16.72 -1.09
N ALA A 261 0.95 -17.46 -1.02
CA ALA A 261 0.60 -18.21 0.18
C ALA A 261 1.67 -19.25 0.53
N GLN A 262 2.13 -20.01 -0.46
CA GLN A 262 3.20 -21.00 -0.28
C GLN A 262 4.51 -20.35 0.18
N VAL A 263 4.92 -19.25 -0.44
CA VAL A 263 6.11 -18.49 -0.03
C VAL A 263 5.99 -18.03 1.42
N CYS A 264 4.87 -17.42 1.80
CA CYS A 264 4.64 -16.94 3.16
C CYS A 264 4.74 -18.07 4.19
N ASP A 265 4.15 -19.23 3.91
CA ASP A 265 4.20 -20.39 4.80
C ASP A 265 5.64 -20.91 4.95
N ARG A 266 6.40 -20.98 3.84
CA ARG A 266 7.80 -21.43 3.85
C ARG A 266 8.71 -20.48 4.61
N VAL A 267 8.54 -19.17 4.43
CA VAL A 267 9.31 -18.14 5.15
C VAL A 267 8.99 -18.18 6.64
N THR A 268 7.71 -18.33 7.01
CA THR A 268 7.28 -18.48 8.41
C THR A 268 7.93 -19.71 9.05
N GLN A 269 7.86 -20.87 8.39
CA GLN A 269 8.47 -22.10 8.88
C GLN A 269 9.99 -22.01 9.03
N ALA A 270 10.68 -21.31 8.12
CA ALA A 270 12.13 -21.12 8.20
C ALA A 270 12.53 -20.25 9.39
N LEU A 271 11.75 -19.20 9.69
CA LEU A 271 12.00 -18.29 10.80
C LEU A 271 11.67 -18.90 12.17
N GLU A 272 10.69 -19.79 12.24
CA GLU A 272 10.31 -20.49 13.47
C GLU A 272 11.32 -21.58 13.87
N LYS A 273 12.09 -22.13 12.92
CA LYS A 273 13.08 -23.20 13.16
C LYS A 273 14.48 -22.72 13.54
N GLU A 274 14.63 -21.48 14.01
CA GLU A 274 15.88 -20.80 14.38
C GLU A 274 16.95 -20.72 13.27
N ASN A 275 17.20 -19.50 12.76
CA ASN A 275 18.37 -19.10 11.96
C ASN A 275 18.71 -19.94 10.71
N SER A 276 17.82 -20.80 10.25
CA SER A 276 18.04 -21.51 8.99
C SER A 276 17.82 -20.57 7.81
N SER A 277 18.77 -20.61 6.87
CA SER A 277 18.56 -20.09 5.51
C SER A 277 17.32 -20.76 4.92
N LEU A 278 16.66 -20.09 3.96
CA LEU A 278 15.66 -20.76 3.14
C LEU A 278 16.27 -22.05 2.57
N SER A 279 15.48 -23.13 2.55
CA SER A 279 15.89 -24.34 1.83
C SER A 279 15.97 -24.04 0.34
N ALA A 280 16.75 -24.82 -0.42
CA ALA A 280 16.84 -24.66 -1.87
C ALA A 280 15.45 -24.68 -2.54
N VAL A 281 14.52 -25.51 -2.05
CA VAL A 281 13.13 -25.57 -2.51
C VAL A 281 12.38 -24.25 -2.25
N SER A 282 12.58 -23.64 -1.08
CA SER A 282 11.95 -22.36 -0.76
C SER A 282 12.57 -21.20 -1.55
N GLU A 283 13.85 -21.26 -1.89
CA GLU A 283 14.49 -20.30 -2.80
C GLU A 283 13.95 -20.41 -4.23
N THR A 284 13.75 -21.62 -4.74
CA THR A 284 13.12 -21.81 -6.06
C THR A 284 11.70 -21.22 -6.10
N LEU A 285 10.89 -21.41 -5.06
CA LEU A 285 9.56 -20.78 -4.96
C LEU A 285 9.63 -19.24 -4.95
N MET A 286 10.63 -18.67 -4.29
CA MET A 286 10.87 -17.22 -4.29
C MET A 286 11.26 -16.70 -5.69
N GLU A 287 12.06 -17.46 -6.44
CA GLU A 287 12.43 -17.14 -7.83
C GLU A 287 11.25 -17.27 -8.79
N GLU A 288 10.41 -18.31 -8.63
CA GLU A 288 9.16 -18.49 -9.37
C GLU A 288 8.20 -17.32 -9.13
N LEU A 289 8.08 -16.86 -7.88
CA LEU A 289 7.27 -15.70 -7.53
C LEU A 289 7.79 -14.44 -8.21
N ASN A 290 9.10 -14.18 -8.13
CA ASN A 290 9.71 -13.03 -8.78
C ASN A 290 9.51 -13.05 -10.31
N THR A 291 9.68 -14.21 -10.94
CA THR A 291 9.52 -14.36 -12.40
C THR A 291 8.09 -14.10 -12.82
N SER A 292 7.12 -14.64 -12.07
CA SER A 292 5.69 -14.42 -12.32
C SER A 292 5.30 -12.95 -12.15
N LEU A 293 5.83 -12.28 -11.12
CA LEU A 293 5.62 -10.84 -10.86
C LEU A 293 6.18 -9.98 -12.00
N MET A 294 7.39 -10.28 -12.48
CA MET A 294 8.02 -9.51 -13.56
C MET A 294 7.28 -9.70 -14.89
N SER A 295 6.79 -10.91 -15.18
CA SER A 295 5.98 -11.19 -16.36
C SER A 295 4.69 -10.36 -16.34
N LEU A 296 3.90 -10.47 -15.27
CA LEU A 296 2.64 -9.76 -15.11
C LEU A 296 2.80 -8.24 -15.02
N GLY A 297 3.87 -7.76 -14.36
CA GLY A 297 4.19 -6.35 -14.26
C GLY A 297 4.55 -5.71 -15.59
N SER A 298 5.09 -6.49 -16.54
CA SER A 298 5.40 -6.02 -17.90
C SER A 298 4.18 -5.91 -18.83
N GLU A 299 3.07 -6.56 -18.47
CA GLU A 299 1.80 -6.54 -19.22
C GLU A 299 0.91 -5.35 -18.85
N ILE A 300 1.16 -4.67 -17.73
CA ILE A 300 0.49 -3.41 -17.38
C ILE A 300 1.12 -2.30 -18.24
N ALA A 301 0.44 -1.94 -19.33
CA ALA A 301 0.87 -0.89 -20.23
C ALA A 301 1.06 0.44 -19.47
N PRO A 302 2.14 1.22 -19.74
CA PRO A 302 2.18 2.60 -19.31
C PRO A 302 1.02 3.34 -19.99
N VAL A 303 0.14 3.95 -19.20
CA VAL A 303 -0.98 4.76 -19.72
C VAL A 303 -0.42 5.78 -20.69
N GLN A 304 -0.89 5.74 -21.94
CA GLN A 304 -0.60 6.76 -22.93
C GLN A 304 -1.10 8.10 -22.37
N LYS A 305 -0.19 9.07 -22.23
CA LYS A 305 -0.52 10.45 -21.88
C LYS A 305 -1.58 10.94 -22.88
N ILE A 306 -2.77 11.31 -22.39
CA ILE A 306 -3.72 12.18 -23.10
C ILE A 306 -3.24 13.62 -22.94
#